data_AF-A0A355T8M1-F1
#
_entry.id   AF-A0A355T8M1-F1
#
_cell.length_a   1.000
_cell.length_b   1.000
_cell.length_c   1.000
_cell.angle_alpha   90.00
_cell.angle_beta   90.00
_cell.angle_gamma   90.00
#
_symmetry.space_group_name_H-M   'P 1'
#
loop_
_entity.id
_entity.type
_entity.pdbx_description
1 polymer ?
#
loop_
_entity_poly.entity_id
_entity_poly.type
_entity_poly.pdbx_seq_one_letter_code
_entity_poly.pdbx_strand_id
1 'polypeptide(L)'
;MSLSAQEIKFGSLVDGSAEKTMGEGRPSVLLSVHNEFSSVEAVWRRFEKVADGFAFQTFDFLETWFEHIGSKADIELQIVVAWGSKAKPLMILPLGIEQTGTMRKL
;
A
#
# COMPACT_ATOMS: atom_id res chain seq x y z
N MET A 1 -18.97 4.78 14.65
CA MET A 1 -17.63 5.30 14.99
C MET A 1 -16.96 5.68 13.69
N SER A 2 -16.52 6.94 13.54
CA SER A 2 -16.05 7.51 12.28
C SER A 2 -14.55 7.21 12.10
N LEU A 3 -14.18 6.54 11.01
CA LEU A 3 -12.77 6.32 10.64
C LEU A 3 -12.26 7.61 9.99
N SER A 4 -11.38 8.33 10.70
CA SER A 4 -10.68 9.50 10.18
C SER A 4 -9.48 9.04 9.38
N ALA A 5 -9.53 9.15 8.06
CA ALA A 5 -8.34 9.06 7.22
C ALA A 5 -7.39 10.21 7.59
N GLN A 6 -6.24 9.90 8.17
CA GLN A 6 -5.21 10.91 8.42
C GLN A 6 -4.41 11.10 7.13
N GLU A 7 -4.48 12.30 6.56
CA GLU A 7 -3.59 12.72 5.48
C GLU A 7 -2.14 12.71 5.99
N ILE A 8 -1.34 11.76 5.52
CA ILE A 8 0.10 11.81 5.70
C ILE A 8 0.64 12.87 4.73
N LYS A 9 0.97 14.05 5.27
CA LYS A 9 1.67 15.11 4.51
C LYS A 9 3.11 14.66 4.25
N PHE A 10 3.37 14.20 3.03
CA PHE A 10 4.74 14.16 2.51
C PHE A 10 5.21 15.60 2.26
N GLY A 11 6.28 16.01 2.94
CA GLY A 11 6.86 17.34 2.81
C GLY A 11 7.28 17.62 1.37
N SER A 12 6.83 18.76 0.84
CA SER A 12 7.30 19.31 -0.43
C SER A 12 8.78 19.69 -0.28
N LEU A 13 9.65 18.96 -0.96
CA LEU A 13 10.97 19.45 -1.33
C LEU A 13 10.96 19.67 -2.83
N VAL A 14 10.79 20.92 -3.25
CA VAL A 14 11.56 21.60 -4.30
C VAL A 14 11.01 23.02 -4.41
N ASP A 15 11.79 23.94 -3.88
CA ASP A 15 11.69 25.37 -4.16
C ASP A 15 12.65 25.62 -5.34
N GLY A 16 12.12 26.01 -6.49
CA GLY A 16 12.90 26.11 -7.73
C GLY A 16 12.04 26.41 -8.94
N SER A 17 11.83 27.71 -9.18
CA SER A 17 11.10 28.22 -10.34
C SER A 17 11.92 28.04 -11.64
N ALA A 18 11.20 27.59 -12.68
CA ALA A 18 11.49 27.68 -14.12
C ALA A 18 12.76 27.03 -14.70
N GLU A 19 12.59 25.86 -15.34
CA GLU A 19 12.67 25.78 -16.82
C GLU A 19 12.07 24.46 -17.33
N LYS A 20 11.21 24.58 -18.35
CA LYS A 20 10.53 23.47 -19.02
C LYS A 20 11.53 22.78 -19.96
N THR A 21 12.31 21.85 -19.42
CA THR A 21 13.11 20.92 -20.22
C THR A 21 12.35 19.61 -20.34
N MET A 22 12.00 19.23 -21.57
CA MET A 22 11.49 17.90 -21.93
C MET A 22 12.57 16.84 -21.68
N GLY A 23 12.82 16.51 -20.42
CA GLY A 23 13.31 15.20 -20.02
C GLY A 23 12.09 14.33 -19.76
N GLU A 24 12.08 13.08 -20.21
CA GLU A 24 11.06 12.10 -19.81
C GLU A 24 10.86 12.20 -18.29
N GLY A 25 9.71 12.76 -17.90
CA GLY A 25 9.43 13.08 -16.51
C GLY A 25 9.53 11.81 -15.69
N ARG A 26 10.26 11.86 -14.56
CA ARG A 26 10.34 10.73 -13.63
C ARG A 26 8.92 10.20 -13.40
N PRO A 27 8.68 8.88 -13.56
CA PRO A 27 7.34 8.34 -13.39
C PRO A 27 6.82 8.71 -12.01
N SER A 28 5.71 9.44 -11.98
CA SER A 28 5.04 9.80 -10.73
C SER A 28 4.27 8.59 -10.21
N VAL A 29 4.65 8.10 -9.04
CA VAL A 29 3.95 7.03 -8.34
C VAL A 29 3.23 7.63 -7.13
N LEU A 30 1.93 7.38 -7.02
CA LEU A 30 1.14 7.72 -5.84
C LEU A 30 1.05 6.48 -4.95
N LEU A 31 1.24 6.64 -3.64
CA LEU A 31 1.07 5.56 -2.67
C LEU A 31 -0.19 5.81 -1.84
N SER A 32 -1.00 4.78 -1.66
CA SER A 32 -2.07 4.75 -0.67
C SER A 32 -1.81 3.61 0.32
N VAL A 33 -2.00 3.88 1.61
CA VAL A 33 -1.83 2.90 2.68
C VAL A 33 -3.19 2.61 3.30
N HIS A 34 -3.48 1.32 3.47
CA HIS A 34 -4.76 0.81 3.96
C HIS A 34 -4.54 -0.14 5.12
N ASN A 35 -5.42 -0.12 6.10
CA ASN A 35 -5.31 -0.93 7.33
C ASN A 35 -6.41 -1.99 7.47
N GLU A 36 -7.19 -2.21 6.41
CA GLU A 36 -8.24 -3.22 6.33
C GLU A 36 -8.28 -3.84 4.93
N PHE A 37 -8.50 -5.16 4.82
CA PHE A 37 -8.56 -5.86 3.54
C PHE A 37 -9.74 -5.40 2.67
N SER A 38 -10.89 -5.12 3.28
CA SER A 38 -12.11 -4.64 2.62
C SER A 38 -11.87 -3.40 1.75
N SER A 39 -11.02 -2.47 2.18
CA SER A 39 -10.73 -1.21 1.48
C SER A 39 -10.01 -1.41 0.13
N VAL A 40 -9.30 -2.53 -0.05
CA VAL A 40 -8.49 -2.81 -1.24
C VAL A 40 -9.01 -3.99 -2.06
N GLU A 41 -9.98 -4.75 -1.57
CA GLU A 41 -10.45 -6.00 -2.17
C GLU A 41 -10.73 -5.86 -3.68
N ALA A 42 -11.54 -4.87 -4.06
CA ALA A 42 -11.93 -4.70 -5.46
C ALA A 42 -10.74 -4.41 -6.39
N VAL A 43 -9.74 -3.67 -5.90
CA VAL A 43 -8.52 -3.33 -6.65
C VAL A 43 -7.59 -4.53 -6.70
N TRP A 44 -7.42 -5.21 -5.57
CA TRP A 44 -6.56 -6.36 -5.42
C TRP A 44 -7.01 -7.51 -6.32
N ARG A 45 -8.29 -7.91 -6.23
CA ARG A 45 -8.85 -8.99 -7.07
C ARG A 45 -8.78 -8.71 -8.56
N ARG A 46 -8.81 -7.42 -8.96
CA ARG A 46 -8.60 -7.03 -10.36
C ARG A 46 -7.14 -7.11 -10.76
N PHE A 47 -6.24 -6.69 -9.88
CA PHE A 47 -4.80 -6.64 -10.13
C PHE A 47 -4.19 -8.05 -10.20
N GLU A 48 -4.63 -8.98 -9.35
CA GLU A 48 -4.17 -10.38 -9.34
C GLU A 48 -4.27 -11.08 -10.70
N LYS A 49 -5.26 -10.73 -11.51
CA LYS A 49 -5.46 -11.33 -12.83
C LYS A 49 -4.32 -11.04 -13.81
N VAL A 50 -3.51 -10.03 -13.52
CA VAL A 50 -2.43 -9.55 -14.40
C VAL A 50 -1.09 -9.39 -13.68
N ALA A 51 -1.06 -9.57 -12.36
CA ALA A 51 0.14 -9.39 -11.56
C ALA A 51 1.03 -10.65 -11.58
N ASP A 52 2.34 -10.44 -11.57
CA ASP A 52 3.31 -11.49 -11.30
C ASP A 52 3.28 -11.80 -9.80
N GLY A 53 2.43 -12.75 -9.39
CA GLY A 53 2.20 -13.10 -7.99
C GLY A 53 2.33 -14.60 -7.70
N PHE A 54 2.64 -14.93 -6.44
CA PHE A 54 2.61 -16.29 -5.94
C PHE A 54 1.27 -16.59 -5.23
N ALA A 55 0.93 -17.88 -5.06
CA ALA A 55 -0.29 -18.29 -4.36
C ALA A 55 -0.43 -17.66 -2.95
N PHE A 56 0.69 -17.49 -2.24
CA PHE A 56 0.75 -16.86 -0.91
C PHE A 56 0.56 -15.33 -0.92
N GLN A 57 0.52 -14.71 -2.10
CA GLN A 57 0.25 -13.28 -2.27
C GLN A 57 -1.19 -13.01 -2.74
N THR A 58 -2.02 -14.06 -2.80
CA THR A 58 -3.44 -13.88 -3.13
C THR A 58 -4.19 -13.24 -1.97
N PHE A 59 -5.23 -12.48 -2.30
CA PHE A 59 -6.11 -11.78 -1.38
C PHE A 59 -6.71 -12.78 -0.40
N ASP A 60 -7.31 -13.85 -0.91
CA ASP A 60 -8.00 -14.84 -0.07
C ASP A 60 -7.02 -15.53 0.89
N PHE A 61 -5.80 -15.83 0.44
CA PHE A 61 -4.77 -16.41 1.31
C PHE A 61 -4.37 -15.44 2.43
N LEU A 62 -4.04 -14.19 2.07
CA LEU A 62 -3.52 -13.21 3.04
C LEU A 62 -4.58 -12.69 3.99
N GLU A 63 -5.81 -12.48 3.52
CA GLU A 63 -6.94 -12.10 4.37
C GLU A 63 -7.20 -13.20 5.41
N THR A 64 -7.32 -14.46 4.95
CA THR A 64 -7.53 -15.60 5.85
C THR A 64 -6.38 -15.76 6.84
N TRP A 65 -5.13 -15.65 6.37
CA TRP A 65 -3.95 -15.73 7.22
C TRP A 65 -3.94 -14.61 8.27
N PHE A 66 -4.23 -13.37 7.88
CA PHE A 66 -4.26 -12.25 8.79
C PHE A 66 -5.37 -12.41 9.84
N GLU A 67 -6.57 -12.82 9.45
CA GLU A 67 -7.67 -13.07 10.38
C GLU A 67 -7.29 -14.11 11.45
N HIS A 68 -6.61 -15.18 11.05
CA HIS A 68 -6.35 -16.32 11.94
C HIS A 68 -5.03 -16.24 12.71
N ILE A 69 -4.01 -15.61 12.14
CA ILE A 69 -2.64 -15.57 12.64
C ILE A 69 -2.22 -14.12 12.88
N GLY A 70 -2.26 -13.28 11.85
CA GLY A 70 -1.73 -11.91 11.92
C GLY A 70 -2.38 -11.07 13.03
N SER A 71 -3.71 -11.11 13.13
CA SER A 71 -4.50 -10.41 14.15
C SER A 71 -4.16 -10.85 15.57
N LYS A 72 -3.84 -12.14 15.77
CA LYS A 72 -3.49 -12.72 17.08
C LYS A 72 -2.02 -12.53 17.43
N ALA A 73 -1.19 -12.24 16.43
CA ALA A 73 0.23 -11.93 16.60
C ALA A 73 0.48 -10.43 16.84
N ASP A 74 -0.56 -9.65 17.10
CA ASP A 74 -0.51 -8.19 17.27
C ASP A 74 0.16 -7.46 16.09
N ILE A 75 0.01 -8.00 14.88
CA ILE A 75 0.51 -7.38 13.66
C ILE A 75 -0.44 -6.26 13.25
N GLU A 76 0.10 -5.04 13.15
CA GLU A 76 -0.63 -3.88 12.63
C GLU A 76 -0.60 -3.92 11.09
N LEU A 77 -1.74 -4.24 10.46
CA LEU A 77 -1.86 -4.39 9.01
C LEU A 77 -1.59 -3.08 8.26
N GLN A 78 -0.73 -3.15 7.24
CA GLN A 78 -0.39 -2.03 6.37
C GLN A 78 -0.32 -2.50 4.91
N ILE A 79 -1.44 -2.39 4.19
CA ILE A 79 -1.51 -2.72 2.77
C ILE A 79 -1.19 -1.47 1.95
N VAL A 80 -0.06 -1.48 1.26
CA VAL A 80 0.35 -0.37 0.39
C VAL A 80 -0.05 -0.68 -1.04
N VAL A 81 -0.75 0.25 -1.69
CA VAL A 81 -1.02 0.19 -3.12
C VAL A 81 -0.25 1.31 -3.81
N ALA A 82 0.58 0.94 -4.78
CA ALA A 82 1.27 1.87 -5.65
C ALA A 82 0.45 2.10 -6.93
N TRP A 83 0.25 3.36 -7.27
CA TRP A 83 -0.57 3.80 -8.39
C TRP A 83 0.27 4.53 -9.42
N GLY A 84 0.11 4.12 -10.67
CA GLY A 84 0.63 4.84 -11.82
C GLY A 84 -0.38 5.85 -12.35
N SER A 85 -0.11 6.33 -13.56
CA SER A 85 -1.04 7.21 -14.27
C SER A 85 -2.42 6.58 -14.43
N LYS A 86 -3.47 7.41 -14.41
CA LYS A 86 -4.87 7.00 -14.60
C LYS A 86 -5.38 5.99 -13.55
N ALA A 87 -4.89 6.06 -12.32
CA ALA A 87 -5.26 5.16 -11.22
C ALA A 87 -5.06 3.67 -11.55
N LYS A 88 -4.03 3.36 -12.36
CA LYS A 88 -3.64 1.97 -12.64
C LYS A 88 -2.80 1.45 -11.46
N PRO A 89 -3.20 0.36 -10.78
CA PRO A 89 -2.34 -0.27 -9.77
C PRO A 89 -1.08 -0.82 -10.44
N LEU A 90 0.08 -0.52 -9.84
CA LEU A 90 1.39 -0.98 -10.27
C LEU A 90 1.92 -2.09 -9.36
N MET A 91 1.56 -2.04 -8.09
CA MET A 91 2.03 -2.97 -7.07
C MET A 91 1.08 -2.93 -5.87
N ILE A 92 0.93 -4.08 -5.22
CA ILE A 92 0.31 -4.19 -3.90
C ILE A 92 1.33 -4.86 -2.99
N LEU A 93 1.62 -4.23 -1.85
CA LEU A 93 2.49 -4.74 -0.82
C LEU A 93 1.67 -4.98 0.45
N PRO A 94 1.38 -6.24 0.78
CA PRO A 94 0.75 -6.60 2.05
C PRO A 94 1.80 -6.66 3.14
N LEU A 95 1.97 -5.56 3.86
CA LEU A 95 2.91 -5.44 4.96
C LEU A 95 2.19 -5.53 6.30
N GLY A 96 2.95 -5.80 7.35
CA GLY A 96 2.50 -5.75 8.73
C GLY A 96 3.57 -5.09 9.57
N ILE A 97 3.17 -4.30 10.56
CA ILE A 97 4.11 -3.76 11.54
C ILE A 97 4.04 -4.63 12.79
N GLU A 98 5.17 -5.24 13.12
CA GLU A 98 5.35 -5.99 14.37
C GLU A 98 5.98 -5.09 15.44
N GLN A 99 5.56 -5.29 16.69
CA GLN A 99 6.15 -4.65 17.86
C GLN A 99 6.96 -5.68 18.64
N THR A 100 8.24 -5.41 18.88
CA THR A 100 9.10 -6.22 19.74
C THR A 100 9.69 -5.33 20.83
N GLY A 101 9.09 -5.35 22.01
CA GLY A 101 9.41 -4.39 23.07
C GLY A 101 9.06 -2.96 22.61
N THR A 102 10.05 -2.07 22.57
CA THR A 102 9.89 -0.69 22.07
C THR A 102 10.23 -0.53 20.59
N MET A 103 10.66 -1.60 19.90
CA MET A 103 11.06 -1.56 18.49
C MET A 103 9.89 -1.91 17.58
N ARG A 104 9.70 -1.13 16.50
CA ARG A 104 8.75 -1.42 15.41
C ARG A 104 9.51 -1.88 14.18
N LYS A 105 9.07 -2.98 13.56
CA LYS A 105 9.64 -3.51 12.31
C LYS A 105 8.53 -3.80 11.31
N LEU A 106 8.85 -3.66 10.02
CA LEU A 106 8.04 -4.07 8.89
C LEU A 106 8.33 -5.52 8.51
#